data_AF-A0A3B7MWX6-F1
#
_entry.id   AF-A0A3B7MWX6-F1
#
_cell.length_a   1.000
_cell.length_b   1.000
_cell.length_c   1.000
_cell.angle_alpha   90.00
_cell.angle_beta   90.00
_cell.angle_gamma   90.00
#
_symmetry.space_group_name_H-M   'P 1'
#
loop_
_entity.id
_entity.type
_entity.pdbx_description
1 polymer ?
#
loop_
_entity_poly.entity_id
_entity_poly.type
_entity_poly.pdbx_seq_one_letter_code
_entity_poly.pdbx_strand_id
1 'polypeptide(L)' 'MSIQERMQSPTPPFFVKLRNWSLILAAVSGTILTTPVALPTIVVQVASYLAVEGTVASAVSQAVTDGSQEK' A
#
# COMPACT_ATOMS: atom_id res chain seq x y z
N MET A 1 -20.98 -6.38 -15.77
CA MET A 1 -21.08 -5.58 -14.53
C MET A 1 -20.72 -4.15 -14.86
N SER A 2 -21.64 -3.21 -14.63
CA SER A 2 -21.33 -1.79 -14.78
C SER A 2 -20.48 -1.29 -13.60
N ILE A 3 -19.65 -0.26 -13.80
CA ILE A 3 -18.80 0.32 -12.74
C ILE A 3 -19.61 0.71 -11.48
N GLN A 4 -20.87 1.13 -11.68
CA GLN A 4 -21.79 1.47 -10.59
C GLN A 4 -22.12 0.28 -9.66
N GLU A 5 -22.24 -0.95 -10.17
CA GLU A 5 -22.46 -2.14 -9.34
C GLU A 5 -21.19 -2.54 -8.57
N ARG A 6 -20.01 -2.32 -9.15
CA ARG A 6 -18.73 -2.60 -8.46
C ARG A 6 -18.50 -1.63 -7.30
N MET A 7 -18.89 -0.37 -7.45
CA MET A 7 -18.82 0.63 -6.37
C MET A 7 -19.78 0.34 -5.21
N GLN A 8 -20.91 -0.32 -5.49
CA GLN A 8 -21.91 -0.71 -4.48
C GLN A 8 -21.63 -2.09 -3.86
N SER A 9 -20.69 -2.85 -4.41
CA SER A 9 -20.30 -4.14 -3.86
C SER A 9 -19.53 -3.94 -2.54
N PRO A 10 -19.83 -4.72 -1.49
CA PRO A 10 -19.17 -4.58 -0.20
C PRO A 10 -17.66 -4.81 -0.35
N THR A 11 -16.88 -3.84 0.12
CA THR A 11 -15.43 -3.89 -0.03
C THR A 11 -14.86 -5.04 0.81
N PRO A 12 -14.01 -5.92 0.25
CA PRO A 12 -13.44 -7.03 0.99
C PRO A 12 -12.66 -6.55 2.22
N PRO A 13 -12.65 -7.31 3.33
CA PRO A 13 -12.04 -6.88 4.60
C PRO A 13 -10.54 -6.59 4.48
N PHE A 14 -9.85 -7.19 3.51
CA PHE A 14 -8.45 -6.90 3.19
C PHE A 14 -8.24 -5.44 2.77
N PHE A 15 -9.03 -4.93 1.82
CA PHE A 15 -8.87 -3.57 1.31
C PHE A 15 -9.27 -2.51 2.33
N VAL A 16 -10.25 -2.81 3.18
CA VAL A 16 -10.62 -1.93 4.30
C VAL A 16 -9.45 -1.78 5.28
N LYS A 17 -8.78 -2.89 5.63
CA LYS A 17 -7.56 -2.86 6.46
C LYS A 17 -6.42 -2.12 5.78
N LEU A 18 -6.21 -2.36 4.49
CA LEU A 18 -5.17 -1.69 3.70
C LEU A 18 -5.37 -0.15 3.68
N ARG A 19 -6.61 0.32 3.51
CA ARG A 19 -6.95 1.75 3.56
C ARG A 19 -6.63 2.38 4.91
N ASN A 20 -6.94 1.69 6.01
CA ASN A 20 -6.66 2.22 7.34
C ASN A 20 -5.14 2.30 7.58
N TRP A 21 -4.39 1.27 7.19
CA TRP A 21 -2.93 1.31 7.28
C TRP A 21 -2.31 2.40 6.41
N SER A 22 -2.80 2.60 5.18
CA SER A 22 -2.28 3.66 4.30
C SER A 22 -2.59 5.06 4.84
N LEU A 23 -3.78 5.28 5.42
CA LEU A 23 -4.13 6.55 6.06
C LEU A 23 -3.25 6.84 7.29
N ILE A 24 -3.00 5.82 8.13
CA ILE A 24 -2.09 5.96 9.28
C ILE A 24 -0.67 6.29 8.79
N LEU A 25 -0.19 5.57 7.77
CA LEU A 25 1.15 5.79 7.23
C LEU A 25 1.30 7.18 6.57
N ALA A 26 0.26 7.65 5.89
CA ALA A 26 0.21 8.99 5.30
C ALA A 26 0.20 10.09 6.38
N ALA A 27 -0.58 9.90 7.45
CA ALA A 27 -0.61 10.82 8.58
C ALA A 27 0.76 10.88 9.28
N VAL A 28 1.39 9.73 9.50
CA VAL A 28 2.76 9.64 10.05
C VAL A 28 3.76 10.31 9.11
N SER A 29 3.68 10.09 7.81
CA SER A 29 4.57 10.74 6.84
C SER A 29 4.40 12.26 6.84
N GLY A 30 3.15 12.76 6.87
CA GLY A 30 2.86 14.18 6.92
C GLY A 30 3.33 14.85 8.22
N THR A 31 3.22 14.17 9.36
CA THR A 31 3.77 14.68 10.63
C THR A 31 5.29 14.68 10.64
N ILE A 32 5.95 13.67 10.04
CA ILE A 32 7.42 13.64 9.89
C ILE A 32 7.89 14.82 9.02
N LEU A 33 7.25 15.08 7.88
CA LEU A 33 7.64 16.19 6.99
C LEU A 33 7.51 17.56 7.67
N THR A 34 6.56 17.71 8.58
CA THR A 34 6.26 19.00 9.25
C THR A 34 6.99 19.18 10.57
N THR A 35 7.57 18.12 11.13
CA THR A 35 8.27 18.14 12.41
C THR A 35 9.80 18.21 12.20
N PRO A 36 10.53 19.13 12.86
CA PRO A 36 11.99 19.21 12.80
C PRO A 36 12.65 18.16 13.70
N VAL A 37 12.14 16.93 13.75
CA VAL A 37 12.65 15.87 14.63
C VAL A 37 13.11 14.68 13.79
N ALA A 38 14.38 14.32 13.99
CA ALA A 38 14.94 13.09 13.48
C ALA A 38 14.18 11.93 14.14
N LEU A 39 13.32 11.26 13.37
CA LEU A 39 12.78 9.98 13.81
C LEU A 39 13.92 9.02 14.15
N PRO A 40 13.74 8.14 15.14
CA PRO A 40 14.73 7.10 15.44
C PRO A 40 15.09 6.34 14.16
N THR A 41 16.38 6.35 13.80
CA THR A 41 16.91 5.81 12.54
C THR A 41 16.42 4.39 12.24
N ILE A 42 16.20 3.59 13.29
CA ILE A 42 15.67 2.23 13.23
C ILE A 42 14.32 2.16 12.50
N VAL A 43 13.41 3.13 12.73
CA VAL A 43 12.08 3.15 12.09
C VAL A 43 12.22 3.42 10.60
N VAL A 44 13.08 4.37 10.22
CA VAL A 44 13.37 4.70 8.81
C VAL A 44 14.00 3.49 8.11
N GLN A 45 14.89 2.79 8.79
CA GLN A 45 15.57 1.62 8.24
C GLN A 45 14.60 0.46 7.99
N VAL A 46 13.74 0.15 8.96
CA VAL A 46 12.70 -0.89 8.81
C VAL A 46 11.70 -0.52 7.71
N ALA A 47 11.26 0.74 7.66
CA ALA A 47 10.35 1.21 6.62
C ALA A 47 10.97 1.10 5.21
N SER A 48 12.27 1.37 5.09
CA SER A 48 13.00 1.26 3.82
C SER A 48 13.04 -0.18 3.32
N TYR A 49 13.31 -1.15 4.20
CA TYR A 49 13.27 -2.57 3.85
C TYR A 49 11.85 -3.02 3.45
N LEU A 50 10.83 -2.69 4.26
CA LEU A 50 9.45 -3.02 3.93
C LEU A 50 8.98 -2.37 2.62
N ALA A 51 9.44 -1.17 2.31
CA ALA A 51 9.12 -0.49 1.06
C ALA A 51 9.73 -1.23 -0.14
N VAL A 52 11.00 -1.66 -0.06
CA VAL A 52 11.63 -2.44 -1.13
C VAL A 52 10.87 -3.75 -1.36
N GLU A 53 10.59 -4.51 -0.30
CA GLU A 53 9.84 -5.77 -0.45
C GLU A 53 8.41 -5.55 -0.97
N GLY A 54 7.73 -4.52 -0.47
CA GLY A 54 6.37 -4.17 -0.89
C GLY A 54 6.30 -3.70 -2.34
N THR A 55 7.31 -2.97 -2.83
CA THR A 55 7.39 -2.55 -4.24
C THR A 55 7.67 -3.72 -5.16
N VAL A 56 8.54 -4.67 -4.78
CA VAL A 56 8.79 -5.90 -5.55
C VAL A 56 7.54 -6.77 -5.58
N ALA A 57 6.92 -7.02 -4.43
CA ALA A 57 5.68 -7.79 -4.35
C ALA A 57 4.53 -7.12 -5.13
N SER A 58 4.43 -5.80 -5.09
CA SER A 58 3.45 -5.05 -5.89
C SER A 58 3.76 -5.11 -7.38
N ALA A 59 5.01 -4.94 -7.79
CA ALA A 59 5.42 -5.02 -9.19
C ALA A 59 5.15 -6.42 -9.76
N VAL A 60 5.44 -7.47 -8.99
CA VAL A 60 5.14 -8.85 -9.37
C VAL A 60 3.62 -9.08 -9.42
N SER A 61 2.86 -8.60 -8.44
CA SER A 61 1.39 -8.74 -8.43
C SER A 61 0.72 -7.99 -9.58
N GLN A 62 1.27 -6.84 -9.99
CA GLN A 62 0.81 -6.09 -11.16
C GLN A 62 1.29 -6.70 -12.47
N ALA A 63 2.49 -7.30 -12.51
CA ALA A 63 2.96 -8.09 -13.64
C ALA A 63 2.11 -9.35 -13.87
N VAL A 64 1.45 -9.85 -12.82
CA VAL A 64 0.48 -10.96 -12.85
C VAL A 64 -0.97 -10.44 -13.09
N THR A 65 -1.14 -9.31 -13.77
CA THR A 65 -2.45 -8.86 -14.28
C THR A 65 -2.56 -9.14 -15.79
N ASP A 66 -3.38 -10.15 -16.11
CA ASP A 66 -4.01 -10.47 -17.41
C ASP A 66 -3.15 -10.40 -18.69
N GLY A 67 -2.01 -11.11 -18.72
CA GLY A 67 -1.12 -11.10 -19.89
C GLY A 67 -0.48 -12.42 -20.36
N SER A 68 -0.56 -13.56 -19.66
CA SER A 68 -0.08 -14.86 -20.18
C SER A 68 -0.41 -16.03 -19.24
N GLN A 69 -1.38 -16.84 -19.65
CA GLN A 69 -1.34 -18.31 -19.59
C GLN A 69 -2.21 -18.83 -20.75
N GLU A 70 -1.71 -18.67 -21.97
CA GLU A 70 -1.91 -19.65 -23.04
C GLU A 70 -0.65 -20.52 -23.07
N LYS A 71 -0.67 -21.60 -22.29
CA LYS A 71 -0.33 -22.97 -22.71
C LYS A 71 -0.46 -23.96 -21.56
#